data_AF-A0A061NGE5-F1
#
_entry.id   AF-A0A061NGE5-F1
#
_cell.length_a   1.000
_cell.length_b   1.000
_cell.length_c   1.000
_cell.angle_alpha   90.00
_cell.angle_beta   90.00
_cell.angle_gamma   90.00
#
_symmetry.space_group_name_H-M   'P 1'
#
loop_
_entity.id
_entity.type
_entity.pdbx_description
1 polymer ?
#
loop_
_entity_poly.entity_id
_entity_poly.type
_entity_poly.pdbx_seq_one_letter_code
_entity_poly.pdbx_strand_id
1 'polypeptide(L)' 'MIDASGRYIFPGGIDPHTHLDMPFGGTVTKDDFETGTVAAAFGGTTTIIDFCLTEKKQTVVGCD' A
#
# COMPACT_ATOMS: atom_id res chain seq x y z
N MET A 1 -13.90 13.30 -20.62
CA MET A 1 -12.92 12.44 -21.33
C MET A 1 -11.53 12.99 -21.07
N ILE A 2 -10.51 12.13 -20.94
CA ILE A 2 -9.10 12.54 -20.76
C ILE A 2 -8.36 12.30 -22.08
N ASP A 3 -7.60 13.29 -22.58
CA ASP A 3 -6.76 13.15 -23.77
C ASP A 3 -5.41 12.53 -23.41
N ALA A 4 -5.09 11.40 -24.03
CA ALA A 4 -3.86 10.64 -23.83
C ALA A 4 -2.95 10.63 -25.09
N SER A 5 -3.18 11.54 -26.05
CA SER A 5 -2.40 11.62 -27.28
C SER A 5 -0.90 11.78 -27.00
N GLY A 6 -0.08 10.91 -27.60
CA GLY A 6 1.38 10.90 -27.39
C GLY A 6 1.83 10.35 -26.03
N ARG A 7 0.94 9.73 -25.24
CA ARG A 7 1.24 9.04 -23.99
C ARG A 7 1.06 7.53 -24.13
N TYR A 8 1.59 6.79 -23.16
CA TYR A 8 1.31 5.36 -23.01
C TYR A 8 0.21 5.15 -21.97
N ILE A 9 -0.64 4.15 -22.22
CA ILE A 9 -1.67 3.70 -21.28
C ILE A 9 -1.27 2.32 -20.80
N PHE A 10 -1.13 2.19 -19.49
CA PHE A 10 -0.81 0.93 -18.82
C PHE A 10 -1.92 0.56 -17.84
N PRO A 11 -2.09 -0.73 -17.51
CA PRO A 11 -2.72 -1.11 -16.25
C PRO A 11 -2.00 -0.42 -15.09
N GLY A 12 -2.73 -0.10 -14.02
CA GLY A 12 -2.08 0.40 -12.82
C GLY A 12 -1.16 -0.66 -12.20
N GLY A 13 -0.08 -0.20 -11.57
CA GLY A 13 0.87 -1.08 -10.89
C GLY A 13 0.22 -1.83 -9.73
N ILE A 14 0.71 -3.04 -9.47
CA ILE A 14 0.38 -3.82 -8.27
C ILE A 14 1.67 -3.93 -7.46
N ASP A 15 1.65 -3.41 -6.25
CA ASP A 15 2.74 -3.59 -5.29
C ASP A 15 2.38 -4.73 -4.32
N PRO A 16 2.99 -5.92 -4.44
CA PRO A 16 2.64 -7.05 -3.62
C PRO A 16 3.30 -7.03 -2.24
N HIS A 17 4.09 -6.00 -1.92
CA HIS A 17 4.88 -5.97 -0.69
C HIS A 17 4.92 -4.56 -0.09
N THR A 18 3.88 -4.24 0.68
CA THR A 18 3.82 -3.02 1.48
C THR A 18 3.80 -3.33 2.99
N HIS A 19 4.15 -2.33 3.79
CA HIS A 19 4.05 -2.35 5.26
C HIS A 19 3.55 -0.97 5.72
N LEU A 20 2.25 -0.73 5.59
CA LEU A 20 1.60 0.51 6.01
C LEU A 20 1.08 0.39 7.45
N ASP A 21 1.17 1.49 8.20
CA ASP A 21 0.83 1.54 9.63
C ASP A 21 1.44 0.40 10.49
N MET A 22 2.61 -0.10 10.08
CA MET A 22 3.24 -1.28 10.69
C MET A 22 4.01 -0.89 11.96
N PRO A 23 3.67 -1.45 13.13
CA PRO A 23 4.50 -1.33 14.32
C PRO A 23 5.76 -2.20 14.19
N PHE A 24 6.94 -1.58 14.29
CA PHE A 24 8.23 -2.29 14.21
C PHE A 24 9.33 -1.55 14.98
N GLY A 25 10.15 -2.28 15.75
CA GLY A 25 11.33 -1.73 16.40
C GLY A 25 11.06 -0.62 17.45
N GLY A 26 9.87 -0.60 18.05
CA GLY A 26 9.47 0.42 19.04
C GLY A 26 8.91 1.71 18.46
N THR A 27 8.67 1.76 17.14
CA THR A 27 7.97 2.84 16.42
C THR A 27 6.92 2.24 15.48
N VAL A 28 6.18 3.09 14.78
CA VAL A 28 5.32 2.74 13.64
C VAL A 28 5.91 3.29 12.33
N THR A 29 5.62 2.66 11.19
CA THR A 29 5.93 3.25 9.88
C THR A 29 5.26 4.61 9.74
N LYS A 30 5.87 5.50 8.96
CA LYS A 30 5.39 6.88 8.86
C LYS A 30 4.15 7.02 7.99
N ASP A 31 4.05 6.22 6.93
CA ASP A 31 2.88 6.18 6.08
C ASP A 31 1.86 5.18 6.65
N ASP A 32 0.63 5.65 6.76
CA ASP A 32 -0.58 4.86 7.00
C ASP A 32 -1.22 4.45 5.66
N PHE A 33 -2.38 3.80 5.71
CA PHE A 33 -3.10 3.40 4.50
C PHE A 33 -3.53 4.58 3.62
N GLU A 34 -3.85 5.74 4.18
CA GLU A 34 -4.25 6.91 3.39
C GLU A 34 -3.03 7.52 2.67
N THR A 35 -2.02 7.89 3.44
CA THR A 35 -0.81 8.55 2.94
C THR A 35 0.00 7.64 2.02
N GLY A 36 0.11 6.34 2.35
CA GLY A 36 0.80 5.35 1.54
C GLY A 36 0.10 5.07 0.21
N THR A 37 -1.23 4.92 0.20
CA THR A 37 -1.97 4.68 -1.05
C THR A 37 -2.03 5.93 -1.94
N VAL A 38 -2.06 7.13 -1.35
CA VAL A 38 -1.88 8.38 -2.09
C VAL A 38 -0.51 8.39 -2.78
N ALA A 39 0.57 8.08 -2.06
CA ALA A 39 1.91 8.00 -2.64
C ALA A 39 2.00 6.95 -3.76
N ALA A 40 1.39 5.77 -3.58
CA ALA A 40 1.29 4.74 -4.60
C ALA A 40 0.60 5.24 -5.88
N ALA A 41 -0.54 5.93 -5.75
CA ALA A 41 -1.28 6.48 -6.86
C ALA A 41 -0.49 7.54 -7.65
N PHE A 42 0.25 8.42 -6.96
CA PHE A 42 1.16 9.37 -7.60
C PHE A 42 2.27 8.67 -8.41
N GLY A 43 2.69 7.48 -7.97
CA GLY A 43 3.66 6.63 -8.67
C GLY A 43 3.08 5.76 -9.80
N GLY A 44 1.76 5.74 -9.99
CA GLY A 44 1.07 4.89 -10.96
C GLY A 44 0.75 3.47 -10.47
N THR A 45 0.98 3.18 -9.18
CA THR A 45 0.50 1.96 -8.51
C THR A 45 -0.94 2.17 -8.05
N THR A 46 -1.83 1.24 -8.40
CA THR A 46 -3.27 1.36 -8.09
C THR A 46 -3.77 0.28 -7.14
N THR A 47 -2.91 -0.66 -6.75
CA THR A 47 -3.25 -1.74 -5.82
C THR A 47 -2.02 -2.09 -4.99
N ILE A 48 -2.22 -2.27 -3.69
CA ILE A 48 -1.21 -2.73 -2.75
C ILE A 48 -1.67 -4.04 -2.10
N ILE A 49 -0.72 -4.88 -1.69
CA ILE A 49 -0.95 -6.04 -0.84
C ILE A 49 -0.07 -5.84 0.39
N ASP A 50 -0.72 -5.57 1.52
CA ASP A 50 -0.06 -5.32 2.79
C ASP A 50 0.02 -6.58 3.65
N PHE A 51 0.93 -6.59 4.62
CA PHE A 51 1.18 -7.72 5.48
C PHE A 51 0.52 -7.53 6.84
N CYS A 52 -0.53 -8.31 7.06
CA CYS A 52 -1.13 -8.43 8.37
C CYS A 52 -0.19 -9.12 9.37
N LEU A 53 0.40 -8.36 10.29
CA LEU A 53 1.28 -8.89 11.31
C LEU A 53 0.50 -9.49 12.47
N THR A 54 0.95 -10.65 12.96
CA THR A 54 0.41 -11.30 14.15
C THR A 54 1.54 -11.64 15.12
N GLU A 55 1.25 -11.53 16.41
CA GLU A 55 2.16 -12.05 17.42
C GLU A 55 2.06 -13.58 17.52
N LYS A 56 3.12 -14.19 18.03
CA LYS A 56 3.18 -15.63 18.19
C LYS A 56 2.02 -16.11 19.07
N LYS A 57 1.22 -17.05 18.54
CA LYS A 57 0.01 -17.62 19.16
C LYS A 57 -1.24 -16.71 19.16
N GLN A 58 -1.24 -15.63 18.40
CA GLN A 58 -2.45 -14.87 18.10
C GLN A 58 -3.06 -15.30 16.76
N THR A 59 -4.38 -15.23 16.67
CA THR A 59 -5.11 -15.33 15.40
C THR A 59 -5.00 -14.02 14.65
N VAL A 60 -5.09 -14.06 13.32
CA VAL A 60 -5.25 -12.87 12.49
C VAL A 60 -6.62 -12.26 12.80
N VAL A 61 -6.65 -11.13 13.51
CA VAL A 61 -7.86 -10.36 13.80
C VAL A 61 -7.55 -8.86 13.66
N GLY A 62 -8.44 -8.12 13.02
CA GLY A 62 -8.36 -6.64 12.97
C GLY A 62 -7.17 -6.09 12.19
N CYS A 63 -6.89 -6.63 11.00
CA CYS A 63 -6.07 -5.90 10.04
C CYS A 63 -6.98 -5.00 9.23
N ASP A 64 -6.81 -3.71 9.48
CA ASP A 64 -7.46 -2.60 8.79
C ASP A 64 -6.61 -2.14 7.60
#